data_AF-A0A9X6ABL3-F1
#
_entry.id   AF-A0A9X6ABL3-F1
#
_cell.length_a   1.000
_cell.length_b   1.000
_cell.length_c   1.000
_cell.angle_alpha   90.00
_cell.angle_beta   90.00
_cell.angle_gamma   90.00
#
_symmetry.space_group_name_H-M   'P 1'
#
loop_
_entity.id
_entity.type
_entity.pdbx_description
1 polymer ?
#
loop_
_entity_poly.entity_id
_entity_poly.type
_entity_poly.pdbx_seq_one_letter_code
_entity_poly.pdbx_strand_id
1 'polypeptide(L)'
;VLALLGGVTAAIHRDRLPDQVIRVVSLTGVAAPGFWLALLMIQYLAVDRGWFPTGGYINPGDSFSGWLKTMTLPAFALSLPVAAQLTRIVRTAVVEELDK
;
A
#
# COMPACT_ATOMS: atom_id res chain seq x y z
N VAL A 1 7.47 -2.53 -5.72
CA VAL A 1 7.58 -1.28 -6.54
C VAL A 1 7.27 -0.04 -5.72
N LEU A 2 6.06 0.12 -5.16
CA LEU A 2 5.68 1.30 -4.36
C LEU A 2 6.69 1.61 -3.25
N ALA A 3 7.15 0.59 -2.52
CA ALA A 3 8.12 0.77 -1.45
C ALA A 3 9.49 1.29 -1.93
N LEU A 4 9.93 0.86 -3.11
CA LEU A 4 11.18 1.33 -3.70
C LEU A 4 11.06 2.78 -4.14
N LEU A 5 10.00 3.10 -4.89
CA LEU A 5 9.75 4.47 -5.35
C LEU A 5 9.62 5.42 -4.15
N GLY A 6 8.78 5.08 -3.18
CA GLY A 6 8.59 5.88 -1.97
C GLY A 6 9.89 6.02 -1.15
N GLY A 7 10.62 4.92 -0.94
CA GLY A 7 11.83 4.92 -0.13
C GLY A 7 12.96 5.73 -0.77
N VAL A 8 13.18 5.58 -2.07
CA VAL A 8 14.18 6.33 -2.83
C VAL A 8 13.82 7.82 -2.91
N THR A 9 12.56 8.16 -3.23
CA THR A 9 12.12 9.55 -3.29
C THR A 9 12.24 10.25 -1.93
N ALA A 10 11.86 9.57 -0.84
CA ALA A 10 11.99 10.08 0.52
C ALA A 10 13.46 10.28 0.94
N ALA A 11 14.36 9.39 0.50
CA ALA A 11 15.78 9.51 0.79
C ALA A 11 16.44 10.68 0.03
N ILE A 12 16.17 10.83 -1.27
CA ILE A 12 16.71 11.92 -2.10
C ILE A 12 16.19 13.29 -1.62
N HIS A 13 14.96 13.35 -1.11
CA HIS A 13 14.35 14.57 -0.57
C HIS A 13 14.37 14.62 0.96
N ARG A 14 15.41 14.03 1.58
CA ARG A 14 15.58 13.99 3.04
C ARG A 14 15.26 15.34 3.70
N ASP A 15 14.42 15.27 4.73
CA ASP A 15 13.98 16.41 5.56
C ASP A 15 13.18 17.49 4.81
N ARG A 16 12.79 17.25 3.56
CA ARG A 16 11.86 18.11 2.78
C ARG A 16 10.44 17.55 2.79
N LEU A 17 9.51 18.33 2.24
CA LEU A 17 8.08 17.95 2.17
C LEU A 17 7.81 16.53 1.62
N PRO A 18 8.46 16.06 0.53
CA PRO A 18 8.20 14.71 0.03
C PRO A 18 8.55 13.60 1.05
N ASP A 19 9.67 13.75 1.76
CA ASP A 19 10.07 12.81 2.83
C ASP A 19 9.06 12.83 3.98
N GLN A 20 8.66 14.02 4.44
CA GLN A 20 7.70 14.16 5.53
C GLN A 20 6.34 13.52 5.20
N VAL A 21 5.81 13.75 4.00
CA VAL A 21 4.55 13.14 3.54
C VAL A 21 4.67 11.62 3.49
N ILE A 22 5.74 11.09 2.88
CA ILE A 22 5.94 9.64 2.77
C ILE A 22 6.11 8.99 4.15
N ARG A 23 6.80 9.66 5.08
CA ARG A 23 6.94 9.20 6.46
C ARG A 23 5.60 9.17 7.18
N VAL A 24 4.80 10.22 7.11
CA VAL A 24 3.48 10.27 7.76
C VAL A 24 2.59 9.15 7.24
N VAL A 25 2.47 9.01 5.91
CA VAL A 25 1.67 7.94 5.28
C VAL A 25 2.16 6.55 5.68
N SER A 26 3.47 6.33 5.65
CA SER A 26 4.06 5.03 6.01
C SER A 26 3.89 4.72 7.49
N LEU A 27 4.02 5.71 8.37
CA LEU A 27 3.82 5.55 9.81
C LEU A 27 2.36 5.25 10.14
N THR A 28 1.40 5.93 9.49
CA THR A 28 -0.03 5.61 9.65
C THR A 28 -0.32 4.17 9.21
N GLY A 29 0.24 3.74 8.08
CA GLY A 29 0.07 2.37 7.58
C GLY A 29 0.70 1.29 8.46
N VAL A 30 1.76 1.62 9.21
CA VAL A 30 2.40 0.70 10.17
C VAL A 30 1.72 0.72 11.55
N ALA A 31 1.20 1.87 11.97
CA ALA A 31 0.55 2.04 13.27
C ALA A 31 -0.84 1.40 13.33
N ALA A 32 -1.57 1.40 12.20
CA ALA A 32 -2.86 0.73 12.09
C ALA A 32 -2.67 -0.80 11.96
N PRO A 33 -3.44 -1.62 12.69
CA PRO A 33 -3.44 -3.06 12.47
C PRO A 33 -3.84 -3.40 11.03
N GLY A 34 -3.10 -4.30 10.36
CA GLY A 34 -3.33 -4.63 8.95
C GLY A 34 -4.76 -5.13 8.67
N PHE A 35 -5.34 -5.92 9.58
CA PHE A 35 -6.73 -6.36 9.47
C PHE A 35 -7.72 -5.20 9.50
N TRP A 36 -7.46 -4.19 10.33
CA TRP A 36 -8.34 -3.04 10.49
C TRP A 36 -8.29 -2.15 9.25
N LEU A 37 -7.11 -1.95 8.69
CA LEU A 37 -6.93 -1.24 7.42
C LEU A 37 -7.69 -1.96 6.30
N ALA A 38 -7.58 -3.29 6.23
CA ALA A 38 -8.32 -4.09 5.26
C ALA A 38 -9.84 -3.95 5.40
N LEU A 39 -10.36 -3.95 6.65
CA LEU A 39 -11.79 -3.72 6.91
C LEU A 39 -12.25 -2.34 6.44
N LEU A 40 -11.49 -1.28 6.71
CA LEU A 40 -11.82 0.06 6.24
C LEU A 40 -11.83 0.16 4.71
N MET A 41 -10.87 -0.50 4.06
CA MET A 41 -10.83 -0.56 2.60
C MET A 41 -12.05 -1.26 2.01
N ILE A 42 -12.47 -2.37 2.62
CA ILE A 42 -13.70 -3.09 2.22
C ILE A 42 -14.92 -2.21 2.42
N GLN A 43 -15.07 -1.60 3.60
CA GLN A 43 -16.20 -0.71 3.89
C GLN A 43 -16.29 0.43 2.87
N TYR A 44 -15.20 1.15 2.66
CA TYR A 44 -15.23 2.32 1.80
C TYR A 44 -15.34 1.98 0.30
N LEU A 45 -14.53 1.04 -0.19
CA LEU A 45 -14.41 0.79 -1.62
C LEU A 45 -15.43 -0.23 -2.14
N ALA A 46 -15.81 -1.22 -1.33
CA ALA A 46 -16.77 -2.25 -1.73
C ALA A 46 -18.19 -1.92 -1.28
N VAL A 47 -18.40 -1.49 -0.03
CA VAL A 47 -19.75 -1.26 0.51
C VAL A 47 -20.27 0.13 0.14
N ASP A 48 -19.56 1.19 0.52
CA ASP A 48 -20.07 2.56 0.36
C ASP A 48 -20.05 2.99 -1.12
N ARG A 49 -18.96 2.71 -1.83
CA ARG A 49 -18.77 3.11 -3.23
C ARG A 49 -19.21 2.07 -4.26
N GLY A 50 -19.30 0.80 -3.89
CA GLY A 50 -19.64 -0.28 -4.83
C GLY A 50 -18.64 -0.48 -5.98
N TRP A 51 -17.39 -0.02 -5.83
CA TRP A 51 -16.38 -0.15 -6.88
C TRP A 51 -15.87 -1.57 -7.04
N PHE A 52 -15.82 -2.30 -5.93
CA PHE A 52 -15.40 -3.69 -5.88
C PHE A 52 -16.51 -4.56 -5.30
N PRO A 53 -16.60 -5.84 -5.71
CA PRO A 53 -17.50 -6.78 -5.07
C PRO A 53 -17.08 -7.02 -3.60
N THR A 54 -18.06 -7.16 -2.71
CA THR A 54 -17.83 -7.42 -1.29
C THR A 54 -17.33 -8.84 -1.00
N GLY A 55 -17.49 -9.75 -1.96
CA GLY A 55 -17.02 -11.11 -1.87
C GLY A 55 -17.30 -11.91 -3.13
N GLY A 56 -16.89 -13.18 -3.12
CA GLY A 56 -16.98 -14.09 -4.25
C GLY A 56 -15.66 -14.19 -5.02
N TYR A 57 -15.44 -15.37 -5.60
CA TYR A 57 -14.32 -15.66 -6.48
C TYR A 57 -14.85 -15.96 -7.87
N ILE A 58 -14.28 -15.32 -8.89
CA ILE A 58 -14.55 -15.59 -10.30
C ILE A 58 -13.34 -16.30 -10.86
N ASN A 59 -13.52 -17.44 -11.52
CA ASN A 59 -12.40 -18.13 -12.16
C ASN A 59 -11.89 -17.26 -13.33
N PRO A 60 -10.57 -17.05 -13.46
CA PRO A 60 -10.01 -16.26 -14.56
C PRO A 60 -10.30 -16.87 -15.95
N GLY A 61 -10.58 -18.17 -16.03
CA GLY A 61 -11.03 -18.84 -17.24
C GLY A 61 -12.46 -18.49 -17.66
N ASP A 62 -13.34 -18.13 -16.70
CA ASP A 62 -14.71 -17.70 -16.98
C ASP A 62 -14.75 -16.22 -17.35
N SER A 63 -14.04 -15.39 -16.58
CA SER A 63 -13.91 -13.96 -16.84
C SER A 63 -12.67 -13.38 -16.17
N PHE A 64 -11.67 -13.03 -16.97
CA PHE A 64 -10.44 -12.39 -16.48
C PHE A 64 -10.71 -11.03 -15.83
N SER A 65 -11.60 -10.21 -16.42
CA SER A 65 -11.95 -8.89 -15.87
C SER A 65 -12.74 -9.00 -14.56
N GLY A 66 -13.63 -10.00 -14.46
CA GLY A 66 -14.34 -10.33 -13.22
C GLY A 66 -13.38 -10.77 -12.12
N TRP A 67 -12.48 -11.72 -12.44
CA TRP A 67 -11.43 -12.18 -11.53
C TRP A 67 -10.59 -11.02 -11.00
N LEU A 68 -10.15 -10.12 -11.89
CA LEU A 68 -9.34 -8.97 -11.52
C LEU A 68 -10.08 -8.05 -10.55
N LYS A 69 -11.37 -7.75 -10.79
CA LYS A 69 -12.19 -6.98 -9.85
C LYS A 69 -12.33 -7.67 -8.49
N THR A 70 -12.56 -8.98 -8.45
CA THR A 70 -12.69 -9.72 -7.17
C THR A 70 -11.38 -9.82 -6.39
N MET A 71 -10.23 -9.87 -7.06
CA MET A 71 -8.93 -10.08 -6.41
C MET A 71 -8.17 -8.79 -6.09
N THR A 72 -8.45 -7.69 -6.79
CA THR A 72 -7.67 -6.44 -6.64
C THR A 72 -7.75 -5.89 -5.22
N LEU A 73 -8.96 -5.76 -4.67
CA LEU A 73 -9.16 -5.18 -3.33
C LEU A 73 -8.47 -6.00 -2.23
N PRO A 74 -8.69 -7.33 -2.10
CA PRO A 74 -8.00 -8.12 -1.08
C PRO A 74 -6.49 -8.17 -1.29
N ALA A 75 -6.00 -8.28 -2.53
CA ALA A 75 -4.55 -8.26 -2.80
C ALA A 75 -3.92 -6.92 -2.38
N PHE A 76 -4.57 -5.81 -2.70
CA PHE A 76 -4.08 -4.48 -2.37
C PHE A 76 -4.10 -4.23 -0.85
N ALA A 77 -5.20 -4.61 -0.18
CA ALA A 77 -5.33 -4.50 1.27
C ALA A 77 -4.23 -5.24 2.04
N LEU A 78 -3.87 -6.45 1.59
CA LEU A 78 -2.79 -7.24 2.19
C LEU A 78 -1.40 -6.66 1.90
N SER A 79 -1.21 -6.04 0.72
CA SER A 79 0.10 -5.52 0.31
C SER A 79 0.48 -4.20 1.00
N LEU A 80 -0.51 -3.40 1.42
CA LEU A 80 -0.30 -2.04 1.92
C LEU A 80 0.58 -1.97 3.18
N PRO A 81 0.32 -2.75 4.25
CA PRO A 81 1.13 -2.72 5.46
C PRO A 81 2.59 -3.11 5.18
N VAL A 82 2.79 -4.12 4.34
CA VAL A 82 4.12 -4.59 3.93
C VAL A 82 4.85 -3.51 3.13
N ALA A 83 4.17 -2.85 2.20
CA ALA A 83 4.75 -1.76 1.42
C ALA A 83 5.16 -0.57 2.29
N ALA A 84 4.35 -0.19 3.28
CA ALA A 84 4.67 0.87 4.23
C ALA A 84 5.92 0.54 5.06
N GLN A 85 6.04 -0.70 5.53
CA GLN A 85 7.21 -1.16 6.28
C GLN A 85 8.47 -1.16 5.41
N LEU A 86 8.40 -1.72 4.20
CA LEU A 86 9.53 -1.76 3.26
C LEU A 86 9.98 -0.36 2.83
N THR A 87 9.06 0.59 2.67
CA THR A 87 9.37 1.99 2.33
C THR A 87 10.34 2.60 3.34
N ARG A 88 10.09 2.38 4.63
CA ARG A 88 10.96 2.87 5.72
C ARG A 88 12.35 2.22 5.67
N ILE A 89 12.42 0.91 5.42
CA ILE A 89 13.68 0.18 5.32
C ILE A 89 14.51 0.70 4.15
N VAL A 90 13.92 0.81 2.96
CA VAL A 90 14.59 1.34 1.75
C VAL A 90 15.07 2.76 1.99
N ARG A 91 14.23 3.62 2.57
CA ARG A 91 14.62 5.00 2.88
C ARG A 91 15.86 5.06 3.78
N THR A 92 15.88 4.29 4.86
CA THR A 92 17.03 4.28 5.78
C THR A 92 18.30 3.79 5.08
N ALA A 93 18.21 2.71 4.30
CA ALA A 93 19.36 2.16 3.57
C ALA A 93 19.92 3.15 2.53
N VAL A 94 19.05 3.85 1.80
CA VAL A 94 19.50 4.84 0.79
C VAL A 94 20.09 6.08 1.47
N VAL A 95 19.53 6.55 2.58
CA VAL A 95 20.12 7.67 3.33
C VAL A 95 21.50 7.30 3.87
N GLU A 96 21.68 6.09 4.41
CA GLU A 96 22.97 5.61 4.89
C GLU A 96 24.02 5.58 3.77
N GLU A 97 23.64 5.18 2.56
CA GLU A 97 24.55 5.18 1.40
C GLU A 97 24.88 6.59 0.89
N LEU A 98 23.93 7.53 0.97
CA LEU A 98 24.17 8.93 0.59
C LEU A 98 25.06 9.68 1.60
N ASP A 99 25.09 9.22 2.85
CA ASP A 99 25.90 9.80 3.93
C ASP A 99 27.33 9.22 3.99
N LYS A 100 27.67 8.22 3.14
CA LYS A 100 29.03 7.69 2.97
C LYS A 100 29.87 8.56 2.04
#